data_AF-A0A034V244-F1
#
_entry.id   AF-A0A034V244-F1
#
_cell.length_a   1.000
_cell.length_b   1.000
_cell.length_c   1.000
_cell.angle_alpha   90.00
_cell.angle_beta   90.00
_cell.angle_gamma   90.00
#
_symmetry.space_group_name_H-M   'P 1'
#
loop_
_entity.id
_entity.type
_entity.pdbx_description
1 polymer ?
#
loop_
_entity_poly.entity_id
_entity_poly.type
_entity_poly.pdbx_seq_one_letter_code
_entity_poly.pdbx_strand_id
1 'polypeptide(L)'
;LTPEPVQKTPKIVGSCNCDELKPVQCHLETKELWDRFHELGTEMIITKTGRRMFPTVRVSFSGPLRQIQPADRYAVLLDIIPMDSKRYRYAYHRSAWLVAGKADPAPPARLYAHPDSPFSCEALRK
;
A
#
# COMPACT_ATOMS: atom_id res chain seq x y z
N LEU A 1 22.04 25.15 -13.84
CA LEU A 1 20.89 24.25 -13.60
C LEU A 1 20.98 23.77 -12.17
N THR A 2 20.27 24.43 -11.27
CA THR A 2 20.24 24.06 -9.85
C THR A 2 19.54 22.71 -9.74
N PRO A 3 20.13 21.69 -9.10
CA PRO A 3 19.43 20.43 -8.87
C PRO A 3 18.17 20.73 -8.05
N GLU A 4 17.00 20.31 -8.53
CA GLU A 4 15.78 20.41 -7.74
C GLU A 4 16.00 19.64 -6.41
N PRO A 5 15.57 20.22 -5.27
CA PRO A 5 15.75 19.57 -3.98
C PRO A 5 15.03 18.22 -4.01
N VAL A 6 15.77 17.15 -3.68
CA VAL A 6 15.24 15.80 -3.49
C VAL A 6 14.04 15.89 -2.56
N GLN A 7 12.83 15.71 -3.10
CA GLN A 7 11.61 15.67 -2.30
C GLN A 7 11.76 14.52 -1.31
N LYS A 8 11.86 14.85 -0.02
CA LYS A 8 11.94 13.86 1.04
C LYS A 8 10.74 12.95 0.92
N THR A 9 10.97 11.68 0.58
CA THR A 9 9.93 10.65 0.54
C THR A 9 9.24 10.67 1.91
N PRO A 10 7.91 10.86 1.98
CA PRO A 10 7.22 10.83 3.26
C PRO A 10 7.49 9.47 3.90
N LYS A 11 8.07 9.46 5.11
CA LYS A 11 8.16 8.25 5.91
C LYS A 11 6.73 7.91 6.31
N ILE A 12 6.10 6.97 5.60
CA ILE A 12 4.85 6.36 6.01
C ILE A 12 5.18 5.56 7.27
N VAL A 13 4.92 6.14 8.43
CA VAL A 13 5.01 5.44 9.71
C VAL A 13 3.65 4.77 9.89
N GLY A 14 3.64 3.46 10.18
CA GLY A 14 2.40 2.76 10.50
C GLY A 14 1.71 3.46 11.67
N SER A 15 0.48 3.91 11.46
CA SER A 15 -0.37 4.43 12.54
C SER A 15 -1.25 3.28 13.05
N CYS A 16 -1.19 2.99 14.33
CA CYS A 16 -2.08 2.03 14.97
C CYS A 16 -3.00 2.77 15.93
N ASN A 17 -4.31 2.73 15.67
CA ASN A 17 -5.34 3.34 16.51
C ASN A 17 -5.89 2.37 17.57
N CYS A 18 -5.33 1.16 17.69
CA CYS A 18 -5.77 0.13 18.61
C CYS A 18 -4.57 -0.43 19.40
N ASP A 19 -4.54 -0.22 20.71
CA ASP A 19 -3.44 -0.68 21.56
C ASP A 19 -3.20 -2.20 21.48
N GLU A 20 -4.26 -2.96 21.24
CA GLU A 20 -4.19 -4.41 21.13
C GLU A 20 -3.56 -4.88 19.82
N LEU A 21 -3.63 -4.07 18.76
CA LEU A 21 -3.02 -4.37 17.46
C LEU A 21 -1.61 -3.80 17.34
N LYS A 22 -1.18 -2.90 18.23
CA LYS A 22 0.18 -2.33 18.23
C LYS A 22 1.29 -3.39 18.17
N PRO A 23 1.19 -4.55 18.84
CA PRO A 23 2.24 -5.56 18.80
C PRO A 23 2.26 -6.38 17.50
N VAL A 24 1.20 -6.32 16.70
CA VAL A 24 1.10 -7.09 15.44
C VAL A 24 2.04 -6.48 14.40
N GLN A 25 2.86 -7.33 13.80
CA GLN A 25 3.77 -6.96 12.73
C GLN A 25 3.20 -7.43 11.40
N CYS A 26 3.34 -6.60 10.36
CA CYS A 26 2.96 -6.92 9.00
C CYS A 26 4.21 -6.85 8.12
N HIS A 27 4.46 -7.91 7.35
CA HIS A 27 5.64 -8.06 6.52
C HIS A 27 5.22 -8.12 5.07
N LEU A 28 5.77 -7.24 4.23
CA LEU A 28 5.59 -7.30 2.80
C LEU A 28 6.43 -8.44 2.23
N GLU A 29 5.78 -9.44 1.64
CA GLU A 29 6.47 -10.53 0.94
C GLU A 29 7.07 -10.01 -0.37
N THR A 30 8.15 -10.67 -0.83
CA THR A 30 8.86 -10.29 -2.08
C THR A 30 9.23 -8.81 -2.12
N LYS A 31 9.63 -8.25 -0.97
CA LYS A 31 9.95 -6.83 -0.80
C LYS A 31 11.02 -6.37 -1.79
N GLU A 32 11.98 -7.22 -2.10
CA GLU A 32 13.08 -6.91 -3.03
C GLU A 32 12.53 -6.57 -4.42
N LEU A 33 11.48 -7.26 -4.87
CA LEU A 33 10.83 -6.96 -6.15
C LEU A 33 10.14 -5.60 -6.09
N TRP A 34 9.42 -5.31 -5.00
CA TRP A 34 8.81 -4.00 -4.78
C TRP A 34 9.84 -2.88 -4.75
N ASP A 35 10.99 -3.09 -4.11
CA ASP A 35 12.09 -2.13 -4.05
C ASP A 35 12.63 -1.85 -5.47
N ARG A 36 12.81 -2.87 -6.32
CA ARG A 36 13.22 -2.68 -7.72
C ARG A 36 12.21 -1.88 -8.54
N PHE A 37 10.92 -2.14 -8.36
CA PHE A 37 9.87 -1.34 -9.02
C PHE A 37 9.85 0.09 -8.50
N HIS A 38 10.05 0.29 -7.19
CA HIS A 38 10.10 1.60 -6.58
C HIS A 38 11.28 2.44 -7.08
N GLU A 39 12.47 1.83 -7.22
CA GLU A 39 13.67 2.48 -7.77
C GLU A 39 13.44 3.06 -9.18
N LEU A 40 12.60 2.41 -9.99
CA LEU A 40 12.28 2.84 -11.36
C LEU A 40 11.03 3.74 -11.45
N GLY A 41 10.29 3.89 -10.36
CA GLY A 41 8.98 4.53 -10.34
C GLY A 41 7.87 3.53 -10.68
N THR A 42 7.31 2.90 -9.65
CA THR A 42 6.24 1.90 -9.80
C THR A 42 5.02 2.47 -10.54
N GLU A 43 4.62 1.81 -11.62
CA GLU A 43 3.43 2.16 -12.41
C GLU A 43 2.41 1.03 -12.38
N MET A 44 1.13 1.38 -12.27
CA MET A 44 0.01 0.42 -12.25
C MET A 44 -0.97 0.74 -13.37
N ILE A 45 -1.31 -0.27 -14.17
CA ILE A 45 -2.26 -0.13 -15.29
C ILE A 45 -3.69 -0.19 -14.75
N ILE A 46 -4.53 0.76 -15.15
CA ILE A 46 -5.96 0.79 -14.83
C ILE A 46 -6.76 0.63 -16.13
N THR A 47 -7.79 -0.22 -16.12
CA THR A 47 -8.68 -0.46 -17.26
C THR A 47 -10.14 -0.41 -16.82
N LYS A 48 -11.06 -0.27 -17.78
CA LYS A 48 -12.52 -0.23 -17.51
C LYS A 48 -13.02 -1.48 -16.79
N THR A 49 -12.50 -2.66 -17.14
CA THR A 49 -12.89 -3.94 -16.52
C THR A 49 -12.12 -4.24 -15.24
N GLY A 50 -11.16 -3.39 -14.87
CA GLY A 50 -10.21 -3.66 -13.80
C GLY A 50 -8.99 -4.46 -14.27
N ARG A 51 -7.90 -4.30 -13.55
CA ARG A 51 -6.61 -4.98 -13.75
C ARG A 51 -6.04 -5.36 -12.38
N ARG A 52 -5.41 -6.53 -12.27
CA ARG A 52 -4.69 -6.91 -11.05
C ARG A 52 -3.39 -6.10 -10.94
N MET A 53 -3.00 -5.72 -9.73
CA MET A 53 -1.71 -5.09 -9.47
C MET A 53 -0.56 -6.04 -9.83
N PHE A 54 0.56 -5.47 -10.27
CA PHE A 54 1.83 -6.17 -10.39
C PHE A 54 2.95 -5.24 -9.94
N PRO A 55 3.79 -5.63 -8.97
CA PRO A 55 3.72 -6.88 -8.21
C PRO A 55 2.42 -7.03 -7.40
N THR A 56 2.04 -8.26 -7.08
CA THR A 56 0.88 -8.51 -6.20
C THR A 56 1.26 -8.10 -4.78
N VAL A 57 0.37 -7.39 -4.08
CA VAL A 57 0.54 -7.13 -2.65
C VAL A 57 0.28 -8.44 -1.91
N ARG A 58 1.32 -8.97 -1.27
CA ARG A 58 1.26 -10.16 -0.43
C ARG A 58 1.90 -9.81 0.91
N VAL A 59 1.20 -10.12 1.99
CA VAL A 59 1.64 -9.80 3.34
C VAL A 59 1.49 -11.00 4.24
N SER A 60 2.41 -11.15 5.18
CA SER A 60 2.32 -12.10 6.29
C SER A 60 2.32 -11.34 7.61
N PHE A 61 1.67 -11.91 8.62
CA PHE A 61 1.55 -11.27 9.93
C PHE A 61 2.27 -12.07 11.02
N SER A 62 2.91 -11.35 11.94
CA SER A 62 3.59 -11.94 13.10
C SER A 62 3.40 -11.11 14.37
N GLY A 63 4.06 -11.50 15.45
CA GLY A 63 3.92 -10.87 16.77
C GLY A 63 2.80 -11.48 17.62
N PRO A 64 2.51 -10.86 18.78
CA PRO A 64 1.46 -11.27 19.69
C PRO A 64 0.09 -10.90 19.11
N LEU A 65 -0.55 -11.85 18.44
CA LEU A 65 -1.97 -11.76 18.10
C LEU A 65 -2.77 -12.01 19.37
N ARG A 66 -3.65 -11.08 19.73
CA ARG A 66 -4.61 -11.25 20.81
C ARG A 66 -5.53 -12.42 20.49
N GLN A 67 -5.55 -13.41 21.38
CA GLN A 67 -6.53 -14.48 21.40
C GLN A 67 -6.97 -14.68 22.85
N ILE A 68 -8.02 -13.95 23.26
CA ILE A 68 -8.62 -14.09 24.59
C ILE A 68 -9.75 -15.11 24.54
N GLN A 69 -10.54 -15.11 23.46
CA GLN A 69 -11.59 -16.09 23.23
C GLN A 69 -11.25 -16.96 22.01
N PRO A 70 -11.63 -18.26 22.01
CA PRO A 70 -11.48 -19.12 20.83
C PRO A 70 -12.19 -18.57 19.57
N ALA A 71 -13.19 -17.72 19.77
CA ALA A 71 -13.97 -17.07 18.72
C ALA A 71 -13.34 -15.77 18.20
N ASP A 72 -12.20 -15.32 18.73
CA ASP A 72 -11.55 -14.09 18.25
C ASP A 72 -11.13 -14.24 16.78
N ARG A 73 -11.36 -13.18 16.01
CA ARG A 73 -11.12 -13.13 14.57
C ARG A 73 -10.57 -11.77 14.13
N TYR A 74 -9.85 -11.79 13.01
CA TYR A 74 -9.19 -10.62 12.42
C TYR A 74 -9.75 -10.35 11.03
N ALA A 75 -10.02 -9.09 10.72
CA ALA A 75 -10.32 -8.66 9.36
C ALA A 75 -9.07 -8.02 8.73
N VAL A 76 -8.78 -8.39 7.48
CA VAL A 76 -7.70 -7.78 6.70
C VAL A 76 -8.34 -6.97 5.58
N LEU A 77 -8.01 -5.67 5.52
CA LEU A 77 -8.52 -4.74 4.52
C LEU A 77 -7.37 -4.02 3.82
N LEU A 78 -7.55 -3.68 2.56
CA LEU A 78 -6.64 -2.87 1.75
C LEU A 78 -7.36 -1.59 1.30
N ASP A 79 -6.72 -0.45 1.53
CA ASP A 79 -7.11 0.85 1.00
C ASP A 79 -5.99 1.41 0.11
N ILE A 80 -6.35 2.21 -0.89
CA ILE A 80 -5.41 2.92 -1.77
C ILE A 80 -5.72 4.40 -1.67
N ILE A 81 -4.86 5.13 -0.96
CA ILE A 81 -5.00 6.56 -0.70
C ILE A 81 -4.07 7.39 -1.60
N PRO A 82 -4.46 8.61 -1.99
CA PRO A 82 -3.58 9.49 -2.75
C PRO A 82 -2.38 9.94 -1.90
N MET A 83 -1.18 9.88 -2.48
CA MET A 83 0.06 10.35 -1.84
C MET A 83 0.19 11.88 -1.89
N ASP A 84 -0.38 12.53 -2.91
CA ASP A 84 -0.47 13.99 -3.03
C ASP A 84 -1.68 14.42 -3.88
N SER A 85 -1.85 15.72 -4.05
CA SER A 85 -2.91 16.33 -4.88
C SER A 85 -2.39 16.86 -6.22
N LYS A 86 -1.48 16.12 -6.88
CA LYS A 86 -0.89 16.51 -8.17
C LYS A 86 -1.22 15.52 -9.28
N ARG A 87 -1.37 16.04 -10.50
CA ARG A 87 -1.44 15.23 -11.73
C ARG A 87 -0.07 15.18 -12.38
N TYR A 88 0.38 13.99 -12.73
CA TYR A 88 1.69 13.74 -13.32
C TYR A 88 1.61 13.41 -14.81
N ARG A 89 2.65 13.77 -15.57
CA ARG A 89 2.84 13.40 -16.98
C ARG A 89 4.27 12.93 -17.21
N TYR A 90 4.43 11.80 -17.88
CA TYR A 90 5.75 11.28 -18.25
C TYR A 90 6.34 12.06 -19.42
N ALA A 91 7.59 12.49 -19.29
CA ALA A 91 8.35 13.20 -20.32
C ALA A 91 9.44 12.28 -20.90
N TYR A 92 9.14 11.64 -22.05
CA TYR A 92 10.03 10.66 -22.69
C TYR A 92 11.45 11.17 -22.95
N HIS A 93 11.60 12.43 -23.36
CA HIS A 93 12.92 13.03 -23.64
C HIS A 93 13.80 13.23 -22.39
N ARG A 94 13.22 13.11 -21.18
CA ARG A 94 13.93 13.20 -19.89
C ARG A 94 13.87 11.90 -19.09
N SER A 95 13.15 10.90 -19.60
CA SER A 95 12.78 9.67 -18.88
C SER A 95 12.30 9.93 -17.45
N ALA A 96 11.43 10.93 -17.27
CA ALA A 96 11.03 11.40 -15.94
C ALA A 96 9.55 11.78 -15.86
N TRP A 97 8.97 11.61 -14.67
CA TRP A 97 7.64 12.09 -14.32
C TRP A 97 7.68 13.56 -13.91
N LEU A 98 6.83 14.39 -14.51
CA LEU A 98 6.73 15.83 -14.23
C LEU A 98 5.34 16.19 -13.73
N VAL A 99 5.25 17.17 -12.84
CA VAL A 99 3.97 17.75 -12.42
C VAL A 99 3.34 18.50 -13.59
N ALA A 100 2.11 18.13 -13.94
CA ALA A 100 1.35 18.72 -15.04
C ALA A 100 0.15 19.56 -14.55
N GLY A 101 -0.21 19.48 -13.26
CA GLY A 101 -1.29 20.28 -12.69
C GLY A 101 -1.79 19.72 -11.35
N LYS A 102 -2.99 20.14 -10.95
CA LYS A 102 -3.71 19.64 -9.78
C LYS A 102 -4.31 18.25 -10.10
N ALA A 103 -4.36 17.36 -9.10
CA ALA A 103 -5.05 16.08 -9.22
C ALA A 103 -6.56 16.29 -9.44
N ASP A 104 -7.18 15.33 -10.12
CA ASP A 104 -8.64 15.21 -10.18
C ASP A 104 -9.19 14.90 -8.76
N PRO A 105 -10.47 15.20 -8.47
CA PRO A 105 -11.10 14.81 -7.22
C PRO A 105 -10.93 13.30 -6.98
N ALA A 106 -10.54 12.92 -5.77
CA ALA A 106 -10.37 11.51 -5.43
C ALA A 106 -11.69 10.76 -5.63
N PRO A 107 -11.66 9.55 -6.21
CA PRO A 107 -12.84 8.70 -6.25
C PRO A 107 -13.31 8.38 -4.82
N PRO A 108 -14.58 7.98 -4.62
CA PRO A 108 -15.05 7.54 -3.32
C PRO A 108 -14.14 6.44 -2.76
N ALA A 109 -13.80 6.55 -1.46
CA ALA A 109 -12.95 5.58 -0.79
C ALA A 109 -13.54 4.17 -0.93
N ARG A 110 -12.68 3.21 -1.25
CA ARG A 110 -13.07 1.79 -1.39
C ARG A 110 -12.11 0.94 -0.58
N LEU A 111 -12.65 0.39 0.50
CA LEU A 111 -11.96 -0.64 1.27
C LEU A 111 -12.18 -1.99 0.61
N TYR A 112 -11.08 -2.68 0.31
CA TYR A 112 -11.09 -4.04 -0.20
C TYR A 112 -10.82 -5.00 0.96
N ALA A 113 -11.87 -5.66 1.44
CA ALA A 113 -11.72 -6.74 2.40
C ALA A 113 -11.08 -7.95 1.68
N HIS A 114 -10.12 -8.59 2.34
CA HIS A 114 -9.58 -9.86 1.85
C HIS A 114 -10.72 -10.90 1.78
N PRO A 115 -10.85 -11.68 0.69
CA PRO A 115 -11.99 -12.60 0.50
C PRO A 115 -12.13 -13.63 1.62
N ASP A 116 -11.00 -14.04 2.21
CA ASP A 116 -10.98 -15.02 3.31
C ASP A 116 -11.16 -14.38 4.70
N SER A 117 -11.37 -13.06 4.79
CA SER A 117 -11.72 -12.43 6.06
C SER A 117 -13.14 -12.87 6.50
N PRO A 118 -13.36 -13.11 7.80
CA PRO A 118 -12.42 -12.89 8.89
C PRO A 118 -11.55 -14.13 9.19
N PHE A 119 -10.28 -13.91 9.52
CA PHE A 119 -9.28 -14.94 9.83
C PHE A 119 -9.25 -15.30 11.31
N SER A 120 -8.93 -16.57 11.62
CA SER A 120 -8.47 -16.94 12.97
C SER A 120 -7.03 -16.47 13.20
N CYS A 121 -6.59 -16.43 14.46
CA CYS A 121 -5.20 -16.10 14.81
C CYS A 121 -4.19 -17.01 14.10
N GLU A 122 -4.49 -18.32 14.02
CA GLU A 122 -3.62 -19.31 13.37
C GLU A 122 -3.55 -19.10 11.86
N ALA A 123 -4.68 -18.75 11.23
CA ALA A 123 -4.74 -18.52 9.79
C ALA A 123 -3.97 -17.25 9.37
N LEU A 124 -3.90 -16.24 10.25
CA LEU A 124 -3.19 -14.98 9.98
C LEU A 124 -1.65 -15.12 9.99
N ARG A 125 -1.12 -16.19 10.61
CA ARG A 125 0.33 -16.45 10.71
C ARG A 125 0.92 -17.14 9.48
N LYS A 126 0.08 -17.62 8.56
CA LYS A 126 0.50 -18.25 7.31
C LYS A 126 0.81 -17.20 6.26
#